data_AF-A0AAD8MC28-F1
#
_entry.id   AF-A0AAD8MC28-F1
#
_cell.length_a   1.000
_cell.length_b   1.000
_cell.length_c   1.000
_cell.angle_alpha   90.00
_cell.angle_beta   90.00
_cell.angle_gamma   90.00
#
_symmetry.space_group_name_H-M   'P 1'
#
loop_
_entity.id
_entity.type
_entity.pdbx_description
1 polymer ?
#
loop_
_entity_poly.entity_id
_entity_poly.type
_entity_poly.pdbx_seq_one_letter_code
_entity_poly.pdbx_strand_id
1 'polypeptide(L)'
;MYAVLMNRFHDTYKKKAMKHPALSDAQYQQWCVHWSDPDFQKISSIKRDNRHSEVCGQGTGMSRHLGGSIPVLKHMDNMRKKASGESPNAWEVFQKIKCRNGVPVDEQSKQIKDRMDARIKQLTDEGVAYDINEVFGEVNAKTKKQRVVGLGSAASSFCIAPSGPSGESSGQSTRQVTEEIQQLKENLNIKDEEIRRLKEEQESMKEQFNEKLAEVFRRLDGTNEC
;
A
#
# COMPACT_ATOMS: atom_id res chain seq x y z
N MET A 1 -2.78 -14.55 -23.29
CA MET A 1 -4.07 -14.98 -23.91
C MET A 1 -5.26 -15.02 -22.95
N TYR A 2 -5.09 -15.40 -21.68
CA TYR A 2 -6.20 -15.49 -20.70
C TYR A 2 -6.92 -14.16 -20.37
N ALA A 3 -6.18 -13.03 -20.34
CA ALA A 3 -6.74 -11.73 -19.96
C ALA A 3 -7.65 -11.10 -21.02
N VAL A 4 -7.48 -11.45 -22.30
CA VAL A 4 -8.29 -10.92 -23.41
C VAL A 4 -9.65 -11.61 -23.49
N LEU A 5 -9.71 -12.90 -23.13
CA LEU A 5 -10.95 -13.68 -23.04
C LEU A 5 -11.85 -13.20 -21.89
N MET A 6 -11.28 -12.89 -20.72
CA MET A 6 -12.04 -12.43 -19.56
C MET A 6 -12.65 -11.03 -19.74
N ASN A 7 -11.98 -10.13 -20.47
CA ASN A 7 -12.52 -8.80 -20.77
C ASN A 7 -13.66 -8.83 -21.80
N ARG A 8 -13.61 -9.71 -22.81
CA ARG A 8 -14.77 -9.95 -23.70
C ARG A 8 -15.97 -10.53 -22.94
N PHE A 9 -15.71 -11.42 -21.99
CA PHE A 9 -16.74 -12.04 -21.13
C PHE A 9 -17.64 -11.01 -20.41
N HIS A 10 -17.05 -9.91 -19.93
CA HIS A 10 -17.79 -8.91 -19.17
C HIS A 10 -18.56 -7.90 -20.06
N ASP A 11 -18.03 -7.57 -21.24
CA ASP A 11 -18.59 -6.50 -22.08
C ASP A 11 -19.66 -6.96 -23.08
N THR A 12 -19.59 -8.20 -23.60
CA THR A 12 -20.59 -8.70 -24.57
C THR A 12 -21.83 -9.28 -23.89
N TYR A 13 -21.68 -9.93 -22.73
CA TYR A 13 -22.79 -10.65 -22.07
C TYR A 13 -23.68 -9.79 -21.17
N LYS A 14 -23.21 -8.61 -20.75
CA LYS A 14 -24.07 -7.62 -20.06
C LYS A 14 -24.97 -6.83 -21.00
N LYS A 15 -24.58 -6.67 -22.28
CA LYS A 15 -25.30 -5.80 -23.23
C LYS A 15 -26.35 -6.52 -24.06
N LYS A 16 -26.24 -7.84 -24.20
CA LYS A 16 -27.29 -8.72 -24.74
C LYS A 16 -27.31 -9.95 -23.86
N ALA A 17 -28.47 -10.32 -23.31
CA ALA A 17 -28.65 -11.53 -22.53
C ALA A 17 -28.44 -12.77 -23.41
N MET A 18 -27.18 -13.07 -23.74
CA MET A 18 -26.81 -14.18 -24.60
C MET A 18 -26.26 -15.32 -23.74
N LYS A 19 -26.58 -16.54 -24.14
CA LYS A 19 -25.99 -17.76 -23.56
C LYS A 19 -24.49 -17.79 -23.83
N HIS A 20 -23.69 -18.14 -22.81
CA HIS A 20 -22.25 -18.31 -22.99
C HIS A 20 -21.95 -19.56 -23.85
N PRO A 21 -20.96 -19.56 -24.77
CA PRO A 21 -20.78 -20.63 -25.76
C PRO A 21 -20.32 -21.95 -25.13
N ALA A 22 -19.74 -21.90 -23.93
CA ALA A 22 -19.34 -23.08 -23.16
C ALA A 22 -20.48 -23.74 -22.36
N LEU A 23 -21.69 -23.15 -22.33
CA LEU A 23 -22.84 -23.76 -21.67
C LEU A 23 -23.65 -24.57 -22.68
N SER A 24 -24.21 -25.71 -22.26
CA SER A 24 -25.22 -26.42 -23.06
C SER A 24 -26.57 -25.70 -23.00
N ASP A 25 -27.44 -25.90 -23.99
CA ASP A 25 -28.77 -25.28 -24.00
C ASP A 25 -29.60 -25.71 -22.79
N ALA A 26 -29.50 -26.99 -22.41
CA ALA A 26 -30.18 -27.52 -21.23
C ALA A 26 -29.73 -26.84 -19.93
N GLN A 27 -28.42 -26.63 -19.74
CA GLN A 27 -27.89 -25.95 -18.55
C GLN A 27 -28.33 -24.48 -18.51
N TYR A 28 -28.27 -23.79 -19.65
CA TYR A 28 -28.72 -22.40 -19.73
C TYR A 28 -30.21 -22.27 -19.43
N GLN A 29 -31.04 -23.18 -19.95
CA GLN A 29 -32.48 -23.19 -19.68
C GLN A 29 -32.80 -23.44 -18.21
N GLN A 30 -32.08 -24.36 -17.54
CA GLN A 30 -32.20 -24.57 -16.09
C GLN A 30 -31.88 -23.29 -15.30
N TRP A 31 -30.86 -22.54 -15.71
CA TRP A 31 -30.52 -21.26 -15.07
C TRP A 31 -31.56 -20.18 -15.34
N CYS A 32 -32.11 -20.11 -16.55
CA CYS A 32 -33.21 -19.21 -16.87
C CYS A 32 -34.44 -19.50 -15.99
N VAL A 33 -34.79 -20.77 -15.78
CA VAL A 33 -35.88 -21.16 -14.87
C VAL A 33 -35.57 -20.70 -13.45
N HIS A 34 -34.37 -20.98 -12.93
CA HIS A 34 -33.97 -20.56 -11.58
C HIS A 34 -33.95 -19.03 -11.41
N TRP A 35 -33.48 -18.27 -12.41
CA TRP A 35 -33.46 -16.81 -12.36
C TRP A 35 -34.84 -16.16 -12.57
N SER A 36 -35.79 -16.90 -13.14
CA SER A 36 -37.19 -16.48 -13.30
C SER A 36 -38.05 -16.80 -12.08
N ASP A 37 -37.53 -17.59 -11.12
CA ASP A 37 -38.20 -17.90 -9.88
C ASP A 37 -38.50 -16.60 -9.07
N PRO A 38 -39.76 -16.34 -8.70
CA PRO A 38 -40.14 -15.16 -7.93
C PRO A 38 -39.36 -15.00 -6.62
N ASP A 39 -39.05 -16.10 -5.93
CA ASP A 39 -38.31 -16.05 -4.66
C ASP A 39 -36.85 -15.67 -4.90
N PHE A 40 -36.24 -16.19 -5.95
CA PHE A 40 -34.90 -15.79 -6.38
C PHE A 40 -34.86 -14.32 -6.76
N GLN A 41 -35.81 -13.83 -7.56
CA GLN A 41 -35.88 -12.43 -7.96
C GLN A 41 -36.06 -11.49 -6.76
N LYS A 42 -36.92 -11.87 -5.81
CA LYS A 42 -37.12 -11.13 -4.56
C LYS A 42 -35.83 -11.03 -3.75
N ILE A 43 -35.16 -12.15 -3.50
CA ILE A 43 -33.88 -12.18 -2.76
C ILE A 43 -32.81 -11.40 -3.53
N SER A 44 -32.76 -11.53 -4.85
CA SER A 44 -31.82 -10.82 -5.71
C SER A 44 -32.04 -9.30 -5.67
N SER A 45 -33.30 -8.84 -5.71
CA SER A 45 -33.64 -7.43 -5.52
C SER A 45 -33.24 -6.96 -4.13
N ILE A 46 -33.63 -7.65 -3.07
CA ILE A 46 -33.22 -7.29 -1.69
C ILE A 46 -31.71 -7.21 -1.58
N LYS A 47 -30.95 -8.16 -2.12
CA LYS A 47 -29.48 -8.14 -2.10
C LYS A 47 -28.91 -7.01 -2.96
N ARG A 48 -29.54 -6.67 -4.09
CA ARG A 48 -29.16 -5.52 -4.92
C ARG A 48 -29.44 -4.22 -4.17
N ASP A 49 -30.61 -4.10 -3.57
CA ASP A 49 -31.05 -2.94 -2.81
C ASP A 49 -30.20 -2.79 -1.55
N ASN A 50 -29.76 -3.87 -0.90
CA ASN A 50 -28.78 -3.83 0.20
C ASN A 50 -27.35 -3.48 -0.25
N ARG A 51 -27.02 -3.69 -1.54
CA ARG A 51 -25.76 -3.20 -2.13
C ARG A 51 -25.87 -1.74 -2.57
N HIS A 52 -27.08 -1.27 -2.85
CA HIS A 52 -27.39 0.08 -3.32
C HIS A 52 -27.87 1.00 -2.20
N SER A 53 -28.27 0.46 -1.05
CA SER A 53 -28.71 1.20 0.11
C SER A 53 -27.58 2.14 0.49
N GLU A 54 -27.96 3.38 0.79
CA GLU A 54 -27.03 4.46 1.03
C GLU A 54 -26.01 4.00 2.06
N VAL A 55 -24.79 3.85 1.58
CA VAL A 55 -23.65 3.71 2.46
C VAL A 55 -23.55 5.07 3.15
N CYS A 56 -23.93 5.12 4.44
CA CYS A 56 -23.98 6.29 5.34
C CYS A 56 -25.35 6.95 5.60
N GLY A 57 -26.45 6.19 5.68
CA GLY A 57 -27.66 6.64 6.37
C GLY A 57 -27.52 6.63 7.89
N GLN A 58 -28.43 7.31 8.61
CA GLN A 58 -28.52 7.26 10.08
C GLN A 58 -28.75 5.79 10.52
N GLY A 59 -27.74 5.17 11.14
CA GLY A 59 -27.80 3.78 11.60
C GLY A 59 -27.16 2.74 10.66
N THR A 60 -26.70 3.13 9.47
CA THR A 60 -25.84 2.27 8.63
C THR A 60 -24.36 2.59 8.89
N GLY A 61 -23.56 1.54 9.11
CA GLY A 61 -22.13 1.68 9.39
C GLY A 61 -21.37 2.37 8.25
N MET A 62 -20.15 2.82 8.56
CA MET A 62 -19.26 3.58 7.65
C MET A 62 -19.26 3.04 6.22
N SER A 63 -19.29 3.95 5.23
CA SER A 63 -18.98 3.57 3.86
C SER A 63 -17.55 3.08 3.75
N ARG A 64 -17.42 1.77 3.58
CA ARG A 64 -16.12 1.12 3.47
C ARG A 64 -15.49 1.39 2.10
N HIS A 65 -16.28 1.66 1.04
CA HIS A 65 -15.77 1.69 -0.34
C HIS A 65 -16.53 2.67 -1.27
N LEU A 66 -15.79 3.52 -1.99
CA LEU A 66 -16.30 4.36 -3.10
C LEU A 66 -15.63 4.10 -4.45
N GLY A 67 -14.57 3.29 -4.48
CA GLY A 67 -13.75 3.04 -5.68
C GLY A 67 -13.79 1.61 -6.21
N GLY A 68 -14.74 0.78 -5.75
CA GLY A 68 -14.61 -0.67 -5.88
C GLY A 68 -13.44 -1.21 -5.05
N SER A 69 -13.01 -2.44 -5.32
CA SER A 69 -11.89 -3.12 -4.64
C SER A 69 -10.51 -2.57 -5.05
N ILE A 70 -10.34 -1.23 -5.13
CA ILE A 70 -9.06 -0.60 -5.43
C ILE A 70 -8.38 -0.23 -4.10
N PRO A 71 -7.22 -0.82 -3.77
CA PRO A 71 -6.48 -0.49 -2.55
C PRO A 71 -5.99 0.96 -2.56
N VAL A 72 -5.82 1.56 -1.37
CA VAL A 72 -5.29 2.92 -1.17
C VAL A 72 -3.93 3.11 -1.86
N LEU A 73 -3.03 2.12 -1.78
CA LEU A 73 -1.73 2.14 -2.47
C LEU A 73 -1.86 2.30 -3.99
N LYS A 74 -2.88 1.66 -4.59
CA LYS A 74 -3.13 1.81 -6.03
C LYS A 74 -3.69 3.19 -6.37
N HIS A 75 -4.46 3.80 -5.48
CA HIS A 75 -4.84 5.21 -5.61
C HIS A 75 -3.62 6.13 -5.58
N MET A 76 -2.68 5.90 -4.65
CA MET A 76 -1.43 6.65 -4.57
C MET A 76 -0.58 6.51 -5.84
N ASP A 77 -0.37 5.29 -6.33
CA ASP A 77 0.39 5.05 -7.56
C ASP A 77 -0.24 5.75 -8.77
N ASN A 78 -1.57 5.71 -8.87
CA ASN A 78 -2.30 6.40 -9.94
C ASN A 78 -2.17 7.92 -9.83
N MET A 79 -2.16 8.48 -8.61
CA MET A 79 -1.95 9.90 -8.39
C MET A 79 -0.51 10.30 -8.73
N ARG A 80 0.48 9.51 -8.28
CA ARG A 80 1.89 9.70 -8.62
C ARG A 80 2.13 9.71 -10.13
N LYS A 81 1.55 8.75 -10.85
CA LYS A 81 1.62 8.67 -12.32
C LYS A 81 1.01 9.89 -13.01
N LYS A 82 -0.05 10.46 -12.45
CA LYS A 82 -0.71 11.67 -13.00
C LYS A 82 0.06 12.95 -12.69
N ALA A 83 0.71 13.00 -11.53
CA ALA A 83 1.53 14.13 -11.08
C ALA A 83 3.00 13.99 -11.51
N SER A 84 3.27 13.25 -12.61
CA SER A 84 4.62 13.10 -13.19
C SER A 84 5.70 12.59 -12.21
N GLY A 85 5.33 11.80 -11.20
CA GLY A 85 6.27 11.15 -10.29
C GLY A 85 6.24 11.65 -8.85
N GLU A 86 5.56 12.77 -8.56
CA GLU A 86 5.45 13.29 -7.21
C GLU A 86 4.54 12.42 -6.33
N SER A 87 4.97 12.13 -5.10
CA SER A 87 4.16 11.31 -4.18
C SER A 87 3.07 12.19 -3.56
N PRO A 88 1.78 11.82 -3.69
CA PRO A 88 0.69 12.61 -3.14
C PRO A 88 0.74 12.61 -1.61
N ASN A 89 0.26 13.67 -0.98
CA ASN A 89 0.20 13.74 0.49
C ASN A 89 -1.02 12.98 1.06
N ALA A 90 -1.02 12.72 2.36
CA ALA A 90 -2.07 11.97 3.06
C ALA A 90 -3.45 12.62 2.89
N TRP A 91 -3.50 13.95 2.93
CA TRP A 91 -4.72 14.74 2.82
C TRP A 91 -5.33 14.67 1.42
N GLU A 92 -4.51 14.78 0.37
CA GLU A 92 -4.91 14.63 -1.03
C GLU A 92 -5.45 13.23 -1.32
N VAL A 93 -4.77 12.20 -0.81
CA VAL A 93 -5.21 10.80 -0.94
C VAL A 93 -6.55 10.61 -0.23
N PHE A 94 -6.71 11.17 0.97
CA PHE A 94 -7.97 11.14 1.69
C PHE A 94 -9.10 11.82 0.90
N GLN A 95 -8.88 13.05 0.41
CA GLN A 95 -9.85 13.76 -0.41
C GLN A 95 -10.22 12.94 -1.65
N LYS A 96 -9.26 12.28 -2.30
CA LYS A 96 -9.54 11.48 -3.50
C LYS A 96 -10.45 10.27 -3.23
N ILE A 97 -10.33 9.67 -2.05
CA ILE A 97 -11.03 8.44 -1.67
C ILE A 97 -12.36 8.74 -0.96
N LYS A 98 -12.38 9.79 -0.13
CA LYS A 98 -13.48 10.11 0.79
C LYS A 98 -14.25 11.37 0.45
N CYS A 99 -13.81 12.12 -0.57
CA CYS A 99 -14.58 13.20 -1.16
C CYS A 99 -14.86 12.90 -2.64
N ARG A 100 -16.12 13.00 -3.04
CA ARG A 100 -16.52 12.91 -4.44
C ARG A 100 -16.74 14.33 -4.95
N ASN A 101 -15.94 14.76 -5.93
CA ASN A 101 -15.99 16.12 -6.48
C ASN A 101 -15.87 17.22 -5.38
N GLY A 102 -15.06 16.98 -4.36
CA GLY A 102 -14.86 17.91 -3.24
C GLY A 102 -15.93 17.85 -2.13
N VAL A 103 -17.01 17.09 -2.34
CA VAL A 103 -18.06 16.87 -1.33
C VAL A 103 -17.72 15.62 -0.52
N PRO A 104 -17.66 15.70 0.83
CA PRO A 104 -17.46 14.53 1.68
C PRO A 104 -18.57 13.52 1.47
N VAL A 105 -18.21 12.23 1.43
CA VAL A 105 -19.20 11.18 1.13
C VAL A 105 -19.90 10.65 2.37
N ASP A 106 -19.34 10.91 3.55
CA ASP A 106 -19.94 10.50 4.81
C ASP A 106 -19.74 11.56 5.89
N GLU A 107 -20.60 11.53 6.92
CA GLU A 107 -20.59 12.53 7.99
C GLU A 107 -19.26 12.54 8.76
N GLN A 108 -18.58 11.39 8.90
CA GLN A 108 -17.24 11.35 9.51
C GLN A 108 -16.19 12.04 8.63
N SER A 109 -16.25 11.83 7.32
CA SER A 109 -15.35 12.46 6.34
C SER A 109 -15.58 13.96 6.29
N LYS A 110 -16.84 14.40 6.47
CA LYS A 110 -17.19 15.81 6.63
C LYS A 110 -16.56 16.38 7.90
N GLN A 111 -16.74 15.73 9.04
CA GLN A 111 -16.11 16.15 10.30
C GLN A 111 -14.58 16.23 10.22
N ILE A 112 -13.94 15.25 9.56
CA ILE A 112 -12.48 15.25 9.36
C ILE A 112 -12.07 16.44 8.48
N LYS A 113 -12.82 16.69 7.39
CA LYS A 113 -12.56 17.81 6.49
C LYS A 113 -12.71 19.16 7.22
N ASP A 114 -13.80 19.35 7.94
CA ASP A 114 -14.06 20.59 8.67
C ASP A 114 -12.96 20.87 9.72
N ARG A 115 -12.48 19.83 10.42
CA ARG A 115 -11.36 19.96 11.37
C ARG A 115 -10.03 20.25 10.67
N MET A 116 -9.78 19.63 9.53
CA MET A 116 -8.55 19.86 8.76
C MET A 116 -8.51 21.29 8.25
N ASP A 117 -9.61 21.77 7.66
CA ASP A 117 -9.74 23.14 7.16
C ASP A 117 -9.58 24.16 8.30
N ALA A 118 -10.17 23.89 9.48
CA ALA A 118 -9.99 24.73 10.66
C ALA A 118 -8.53 24.76 11.17
N ARG A 119 -7.86 23.61 11.19
CA ARG A 119 -6.47 23.51 11.68
C ARG A 119 -5.46 24.16 10.73
N ILE A 120 -5.63 23.95 9.43
CA ILE A 120 -4.84 24.63 8.38
C ILE A 120 -5.00 26.15 8.50
N LYS A 121 -6.23 26.63 8.71
CA LYS A 121 -6.49 28.07 8.88
C LYS A 121 -5.75 28.63 10.10
N GLN A 122 -5.84 27.96 11.25
CA GLN A 122 -5.12 28.37 12.47
C GLN A 122 -3.61 28.48 12.24
N LEU A 123 -2.99 27.43 11.67
CA LEU A 123 -1.55 27.41 11.42
C LEU A 123 -1.11 28.48 10.42
N THR A 124 -1.97 28.78 9.44
CA THR A 124 -1.74 29.85 8.47
C THR A 124 -1.84 31.24 9.13
N ASP A 125 -2.83 31.44 9.99
CA ASP A 125 -3.01 32.70 10.75
C ASP A 125 -1.86 32.92 11.76
N GLU A 126 -1.31 31.84 12.33
CA GLU A 126 -0.15 31.85 13.24
C GLU A 126 1.20 32.00 12.49
N GLY A 127 1.22 31.85 11.17
CA GLY A 127 2.43 31.92 10.36
C GLY A 127 3.43 30.78 10.63
N VAL A 128 2.97 29.68 11.20
CA VAL A 128 3.81 28.53 11.57
C VAL A 128 3.96 27.62 10.36
N ALA A 129 5.19 27.19 10.05
CA ALA A 129 5.43 26.16 9.05
C ALA A 129 4.94 24.81 9.57
N TYR A 130 4.19 24.05 8.75
CA TYR A 130 3.62 22.77 9.15
C TYR A 130 3.75 21.71 8.05
N ASP A 131 3.88 20.44 8.45
CA ASP A 131 3.73 19.30 7.55
C ASP A 131 2.25 18.88 7.49
N ILE A 132 1.67 18.89 6.29
CA ILE A 132 0.29 18.48 6.04
C ILE A 132 0.03 17.05 6.50
N ASN A 133 1.01 16.14 6.40
CA ASN A 133 0.84 14.75 6.81
C ASN A 133 0.75 14.59 8.33
N GLU A 134 1.51 15.39 9.07
CA GLU A 134 1.48 15.44 10.54
C GLU A 134 0.15 16.00 11.02
N VAL A 135 -0.26 17.16 10.48
CA VAL A 135 -1.54 17.81 10.80
C VAL A 135 -2.71 16.88 10.50
N PHE A 136 -2.67 16.16 9.37
CA PHE A 136 -3.69 15.19 9.02
C PHE A 136 -3.72 14.00 10.00
N GLY A 137 -2.54 13.52 10.41
CA GLY A 137 -2.40 12.50 11.45
C GLY A 137 -3.06 12.93 12.76
N GLU A 138 -2.79 14.14 13.24
CA GLU A 138 -3.38 14.69 14.47
C GLU A 138 -4.90 14.81 14.40
N VAL A 139 -5.41 15.39 13.32
CA VAL A 139 -6.85 15.65 13.14
C VAL A 139 -7.66 14.36 12.99
N ASN A 140 -7.09 13.36 12.33
CA ASN A 140 -7.78 12.14 11.91
C ASN A 140 -7.45 10.92 12.80
N ALA A 141 -6.41 10.98 13.64
CA ALA A 141 -6.10 9.90 14.57
C ALA A 141 -7.23 9.75 15.59
N LYS A 142 -7.84 8.56 15.62
CA LYS A 142 -8.65 8.17 16.76
C LYS A 142 -7.72 7.88 17.93
N THR A 143 -7.95 8.53 19.07
CA THR A 143 -7.23 8.33 20.35
C THR A 143 -7.16 6.87 20.77
N LYS A 144 -8.12 6.03 20.33
CA LYS A 144 -8.09 4.57 20.52
C LYS A 144 -7.48 3.88 19.29
N LYS A 145 -6.30 3.27 19.48
CA LYS A 145 -5.56 2.43 18.51
C LYS A 145 -4.89 3.14 17.32
N GLN A 146 -4.76 4.47 17.36
CA GLN A 146 -4.00 5.27 16.36
C GLN A 146 -4.36 4.95 14.89
N ARG A 147 -5.63 4.58 14.64
CA ARG A 147 -6.09 4.30 13.28
C ARG A 147 -6.48 5.61 12.62
N VAL A 148 -5.83 5.90 11.50
CA VAL A 148 -6.18 7.01 10.61
C VAL A 148 -7.31 6.57 9.69
N VAL A 149 -8.46 7.23 9.76
CA VAL A 149 -9.65 6.85 8.98
C VAL A 149 -9.40 7.16 7.49
N GLY A 150 -9.85 6.26 6.61
CA GLY A 150 -9.77 6.44 5.15
C GLY A 150 -8.48 5.95 4.49
N LEU A 151 -7.36 5.91 5.23
CA LEU A 151 -6.07 5.42 4.70
C LEU A 151 -5.77 3.95 5.02
N GLY A 152 -6.39 3.39 6.06
CA GLY A 152 -6.17 1.98 6.43
C GLY A 152 -4.71 1.73 6.83
N SER A 153 -4.11 0.65 6.33
CA SER A 153 -2.70 0.32 6.59
C SER A 153 -1.70 1.25 5.90
N ALA A 154 -2.12 2.00 4.87
CA ALA A 154 -1.24 2.96 4.18
C ALA A 154 -0.93 4.20 5.05
N ALA A 155 -1.63 4.39 6.17
CA ALA A 155 -1.37 5.48 7.10
C ALA A 155 0.07 5.51 7.63
N SER A 156 0.70 4.33 7.79
CA SER A 156 2.10 4.23 8.23
C SER A 156 3.10 4.76 7.22
N SER A 157 2.72 4.88 5.94
CA SER A 157 3.57 5.46 4.90
C SER A 157 3.57 6.99 4.90
N PHE A 158 2.66 7.62 5.66
CA PHE A 158 2.45 9.07 5.65
C PHE A 158 2.61 9.73 7.01
N CYS A 159 2.01 9.14 8.04
CA CYS A 159 1.98 9.72 9.36
C CYS A 159 3.01 9.00 10.23
N ILE A 160 3.93 9.75 10.83
CA ILE A 160 4.71 9.25 11.96
C ILE A 160 3.73 9.12 13.12
N ALA A 161 3.11 7.94 13.28
CA ALA A 161 2.37 7.68 14.50
C ALA A 161 3.36 7.69 15.67
N PRO A 162 3.10 8.40 16.78
CA PRO A 162 3.90 8.22 17.98
C PRO A 162 3.74 6.76 18.40
N SER A 163 4.82 5.99 18.41
CA SER A 163 4.86 4.54 18.61
C SER A 163 3.88 4.06 19.71
N GLY A 164 2.68 3.66 19.29
CA GLY A 164 1.65 3.03 20.11
C GLY A 164 1.42 1.60 19.64
N PRO A 165 1.04 0.67 20.54
CA PRO A 165 1.01 -0.76 20.22
C PRO A 165 -0.02 -1.04 19.13
N SER A 166 0.48 -1.52 18.00
CA SER A 166 -0.27 -1.94 16.83
C SER A 166 -1.44 -2.82 17.25
N GLY A 167 -2.66 -2.32 17.08
CA GLY A 167 -3.88 -3.10 17.24
C GLY A 167 -4.06 -4.04 16.05
N GLU A 168 -3.23 -5.07 15.98
CA GLU A 168 -3.28 -6.12 14.97
C GLU A 168 -4.03 -7.34 15.49
N SER A 169 -5.17 -7.57 14.87
CA SER A 169 -5.83 -8.87 14.83
C SER A 169 -5.00 -9.82 13.96
N SER A 170 -3.79 -10.17 14.39
CA SER A 170 -2.97 -11.28 13.86
C SER A 170 -1.70 -11.47 14.72
N GLY A 171 -1.87 -11.76 16.02
CA GLY A 171 -0.76 -11.74 17.00
C GLY A 171 0.36 -12.77 16.81
N GLN A 172 0.27 -13.68 15.82
CA GLN A 172 1.31 -14.67 15.53
C GLN A 172 2.23 -14.28 14.36
N SER A 173 1.70 -13.62 13.32
CA SER A 173 2.48 -13.33 12.11
C SER A 173 3.44 -12.15 12.30
N THR A 174 3.04 -11.13 13.06
CA THR A 174 3.86 -9.93 13.24
C THR A 174 5.08 -10.18 14.14
N ARG A 175 4.96 -11.05 15.14
CA ARG A 175 6.08 -11.43 16.03
C ARG A 175 7.17 -12.17 15.27
N GLN A 176 6.78 -13.10 14.40
CA GLN A 176 7.70 -13.84 13.53
C GLN A 176 8.45 -12.88 12.60
N VAL A 177 7.75 -11.93 11.97
CA VAL A 177 8.39 -10.95 11.09
C VAL A 177 9.35 -10.02 11.84
N THR A 178 9.04 -9.63 13.09
CA THR A 178 9.97 -8.79 13.88
C THR A 178 11.22 -9.53 14.29
N GLU A 179 11.11 -10.82 14.65
CA GLU A 179 12.24 -11.68 15.00
C GLU A 179 13.14 -11.94 13.78
N GLU A 180 12.55 -12.20 12.61
CA GLU A 180 13.27 -12.36 11.34
C GLU A 180 14.04 -11.09 10.96
N ILE A 181 13.43 -9.90 11.10
CA ILE A 181 14.12 -8.62 10.83
C ILE A 181 15.30 -8.42 11.77
N GLN A 182 15.16 -8.81 13.04
CA GLN A 182 16.25 -8.67 14.03
C GLN A 182 17.41 -9.62 13.71
N GLN A 183 17.11 -10.88 13.36
CA GLN A 183 18.12 -11.85 12.93
C GLN A 183 18.82 -11.44 11.64
N LEU A 184 18.08 -10.88 10.67
CA LEU A 184 18.67 -10.37 9.43
C LEU A 184 19.64 -9.22 9.67
N LYS A 185 19.33 -8.31 10.61
CA LYS A 185 20.22 -7.22 11.00
C LYS A 185 21.51 -7.72 11.63
N GLU A 186 21.42 -8.71 12.51
CA GLU A 186 22.59 -9.31 13.15
C GLU A 186 23.47 -10.04 12.12
N ASN A 187 22.85 -10.80 11.21
CA ASN A 187 23.56 -11.48 10.11
C ASN A 187 24.26 -10.50 9.16
N LEU A 188 23.65 -9.35 8.86
CA LEU A 188 24.30 -8.31 8.05
C LEU A 188 25.53 -7.75 8.76
N ASN A 189 25.44 -7.47 10.06
CA ASN A 189 26.57 -6.95 10.83
C ASN A 189 27.74 -7.95 10.88
N ILE A 190 27.44 -9.26 11.04
CA ILE A 190 28.46 -10.32 10.98
C ILE A 190 29.11 -10.38 9.59
N LYS A 191 28.32 -10.29 8.52
CA LYS A 191 28.87 -10.31 7.16
C LYS A 191 29.69 -9.07 6.83
N ASP A 192 29.30 -7.89 7.32
CA ASP A 192 30.07 -6.66 7.13
C ASP A 192 31.44 -6.76 7.83
N GLU A 193 31.47 -7.38 9.02
CA GLU A 193 32.70 -7.64 9.76
C GLU A 193 33.61 -8.67 9.04
N GLU A 194 33.02 -9.71 8.45
CA GLU A 194 33.75 -10.70 7.65
C GLU A 194 34.34 -10.07 6.37
N ILE A 195 33.56 -9.24 5.67
CA ILE A 195 34.03 -8.49 4.50
C ILE A 195 35.20 -7.58 4.88
N ARG A 196 35.16 -6.96 6.07
CA ARG A 196 36.25 -6.11 6.56
C ARG A 196 37.53 -6.91 6.75
N ARG A 197 37.47 -8.06 7.44
CA ARG A 197 38.66 -8.94 7.60
C ARG A 197 39.22 -9.43 6.29
N LEU A 198 38.37 -9.92 5.38
CA LEU A 198 38.83 -10.42 4.08
C LEU A 198 39.51 -9.32 3.26
N LYS A 199 39.06 -8.07 3.37
CA LYS A 199 39.74 -6.93 2.74
C LYS A 199 41.09 -6.65 3.36
N GLU A 200 41.22 -6.68 4.68
CA GLU A 200 42.49 -6.51 5.39
C GLU A 200 43.49 -7.62 5.04
N GLU A 201 43.04 -8.88 4.97
CA GLU A 201 43.88 -10.01 4.54
C GLU A 201 44.32 -9.88 3.08
N GLN A 202 43.41 -9.49 2.17
CA GLN A 202 43.79 -9.25 0.78
C GLN A 202 44.83 -8.14 0.66
N GLU A 203 44.70 -7.07 1.43
CA GLU A 203 45.66 -5.97 1.37
C GLU A 203 47.03 -6.38 1.93
N SER A 204 47.04 -7.09 3.06
CA SER A 204 48.28 -7.65 3.62
C SER A 204 48.97 -8.62 2.65
N MET A 205 48.20 -9.47 1.96
CA MET A 205 48.75 -10.41 0.98
C MET A 205 49.34 -9.69 -0.23
N LYS A 206 48.71 -8.61 -0.70
CA LYS A 206 49.27 -7.77 -1.77
C LYS A 206 50.57 -7.09 -1.34
N GLU A 207 50.63 -6.56 -0.11
CA GLU A 207 51.85 -5.93 0.41
C GLU A 207 53.00 -6.93 0.48
N GLN A 208 52.77 -8.12 1.03
CA GLN A 208 53.79 -9.20 1.07
C GLN A 208 54.24 -9.63 -0.33
N PHE A 209 53.32 -9.68 -1.29
CA PHE A 209 53.65 -10.01 -2.68
C PHE A 209 54.50 -8.90 -3.33
N ASN A 210 54.13 -7.64 -3.14
CA ASN A 210 54.89 -6.49 -3.63
C ASN A 210 56.29 -6.41 -2.99
N GLU A 211 56.42 -6.73 -1.70
CA GLU A 211 57.70 -6.78 -1.01
C GLU A 211 58.61 -7.87 -1.56
N LYS A 212 58.08 -9.07 -1.80
CA LYS A 212 58.83 -10.16 -2.45
C LYS A 212 59.23 -9.83 -3.87
N LEU A 213 58.37 -9.19 -4.65
CA LEU A 213 58.72 -8.70 -5.98
C LEU A 213 59.87 -7.68 -5.91
N ALA A 214 59.80 -6.71 -5.01
CA ALA A 214 60.86 -5.73 -4.81
C ALA A 214 62.19 -6.39 -4.38
N GLU A 215 62.14 -7.45 -3.57
CA GLU A 215 63.33 -8.23 -3.22
C GLU A 215 63.95 -8.95 -4.42
N VAL A 216 63.12 -9.58 -5.27
CA VAL A 216 63.60 -10.27 -6.48
C VAL A 216 64.24 -9.28 -7.45
N PHE A 217 63.63 -8.12 -7.68
CA PHE A 217 64.23 -7.07 -8.53
C PHE A 217 65.57 -6.59 -7.99
N ARG A 218 65.70 -6.35 -6.68
CA ARG A 218 66.99 -5.98 -6.06
C ARG A 218 68.09 -7.03 -6.26
N ARG A 219 67.75 -8.32 -6.22
CA ARG A 219 68.71 -9.41 -6.45
C ARG A 219 69.14 -9.53 -7.92
N LEU A 220 68.25 -9.21 -8.86
CA LEU A 220 68.55 -9.21 -10.30
C LEU A 220 69.42 -8.02 -10.70
N ASP A 221 69.19 -6.84 -10.11
CA ASP A 221 70.03 -5.66 -10.39
C ASP A 221 71.45 -5.82 -9.83
N GLY A 222 71.60 -6.44 -8.65
CA GLY A 222 72.92 -6.73 -8.06
C GLY A 222 73.71 -7.88 -8.71
N THR A 223 73.12 -8.61 -9.66
CA THR A 223 73.81 -9.69 -10.42
C THR A 223 74.26 -9.26 -11.81
N ASN A 224 73.89 -8.06 -12.27
CA ASN A 224 74.32 -7.47 -13.55
C ASN A 224 75.58 -6.58 -13.43
N GLU A 225 76.21 -6.48 -12.25
CA GLU A 225 77.45 -5.72 -12.01
C GLU A 225 78.73 -6.59 -11.87
N CYS A 226 78.70 -7.85 -12.31
CA CYS A 226 79.88 -8.72 -12.39
C CYS A 226 80.26 -9.07 -13.84
#